data_AF-A0A7V6A3I2-F1
#
_entry.id   AF-A0A7V6A3I2-F1
#
_cell.length_a   1.000
_cell.length_b   1.000
_cell.length_c   1.000
_cell.angle_alpha   90.00
_cell.angle_beta   90.00
_cell.angle_gamma   90.00
#
_symmetry.space_group_name_H-M   'P 1'
#
loop_
_entity.id
_entity.type
_entity.pdbx_description
1 polymer ?
#
loop_
_entity_poly.entity_id
_entity_poly.type
_entity_poly.pdbx_seq_one_letter_code
_entity_poly.pdbx_strand_id
1 'polypeptide(L)' 'FWYEEPTHEWVALLSGRAALKFADRADLHVLNPGDYLLIPAGCRHRVEWTDPEEKTVWLALHYR' A
#
# COMPACT_ATOMS: atom_id res chain seq x y z
N PHE A 1 0.75 12.26 -0.03
CA PHE A 1 0.39 12.36 -1.46
C PHE A 1 -0.63 11.25 -1.78
N TRP A 2 -1.46 11.37 -2.83
CA TRP A 2 -2.41 10.33 -3.25
C TRP A 2 -2.02 9.78 -4.63
N TYR A 3 -2.09 8.47 -4.79
CA TYR A 3 -1.82 7.75 -6.04
C TYR A 3 -3.13 7.35 -6.70
N GLU A 4 -3.15 7.35 -8.04
CA GLU A 4 -4.22 6.83 -8.87
C GLU A 4 -3.61 6.47 -10.23
N GLU A 5 -3.18 5.21 -10.36
CA GLU A 5 -2.44 4.74 -11.53
C GLU A 5 -3.34 3.95 -12.51
N PRO A 6 -3.05 4.00 -13.81
CA PRO A 6 -3.81 3.25 -14.82
C PRO A 6 -3.46 1.75 -14.88
N THR A 7 -2.48 1.30 -14.11
CA THR A 7 -2.04 -0.10 -14.01
C THR A 7 -2.48 -0.72 -12.69
N HIS A 8 -2.61 -2.05 -12.68
CA HIS A 8 -2.70 -2.80 -11.43
C HIS A 8 -1.37 -2.71 -10.68
N GLU A 9 -1.45 -2.56 -9.37
CA GLU A 9 -0.29 -2.55 -8.47
C GLU A 9 -0.48 -3.64 -7.44
N TRP A 10 0.47 -4.57 -7.36
CA TRP A 10 0.54 -5.52 -6.26
C TRP A 10 1.70 -5.13 -5.35
N VAL A 11 1.41 -4.97 -4.07
CA VAL A 11 2.39 -4.62 -3.05
C VAL A 11 2.52 -5.73 -2.01
N ALA A 12 3.74 -5.96 -1.54
CA ALA A 12 4.02 -6.73 -0.35
C ALA A 12 4.94 -5.96 0.61
N LEU A 13 4.67 -6.06 1.91
CA LEU A 13 5.50 -5.46 2.93
C LEU A 13 6.60 -6.44 3.34
N LEU A 14 7.87 -6.03 3.20
CA LEU A 14 9.03 -6.89 3.49
C LEU A 14 9.58 -6.67 4.91
N SER A 15 9.53 -5.44 5.41
CA SER A 15 9.94 -5.06 6.78
C SER A 15 9.18 -3.82 7.24
N GLY A 16 9.15 -3.56 8.55
CA GLY A 16 8.32 -2.50 9.11
C GLY A 16 6.84 -2.82 9.12
N ARG A 17 6.05 -1.77 9.24
CA ARG A 17 4.58 -1.78 9.24
C ARG A 17 4.11 -0.56 8.49
N ALA A 18 2.93 -0.65 7.92
CA ALA A 18 2.32 0.50 7.28
C ALA A 18 0.81 0.43 7.31
N ALA A 19 0.17 1.55 7.04
CA ALA A 19 -1.23 1.56 6.66
C ALA A 19 -1.43 2.23 5.32
N LEU A 20 -2.26 1.60 4.48
CA LEU A 20 -2.82 2.22 3.29
C LEU A 20 -4.21 2.78 3.60
N LYS A 21 -4.51 3.95 3.03
CA LYS A 21 -5.85 4.52 2.99
C LYS A 21 -6.35 4.54 1.56
N PHE A 22 -7.55 4.03 1.34
CA PHE A 22 -8.25 4.07 0.06
C PHE A 22 -9.31 5.15 0.08
N ALA A 23 -9.51 5.85 -1.04
CA ALA A 23 -10.46 6.97 -1.10
C ALA A 23 -11.92 6.52 -0.95
N ASP A 24 -12.24 5.28 -1.32
CA ASP A 24 -13.56 4.65 -1.27
C ASP A 24 -13.83 3.90 0.05
N ARG A 25 -12.86 3.84 0.97
CA ARG A 25 -12.98 3.13 2.26
C ARG A 25 -12.65 4.06 3.42
N ALA A 26 -13.43 3.95 4.49
CA ALA A 26 -13.17 4.70 5.71
C ALA A 26 -11.97 4.14 6.48
N ASP A 27 -11.84 2.82 6.50
CA ASP A 27 -10.87 2.12 7.32
C ASP A 27 -9.46 2.12 6.71
N LEU A 28 -8.46 2.11 7.59
CA LEU A 28 -7.07 1.91 7.23
C LEU A 28 -6.78 0.43 7.03
N HIS A 29 -6.09 0.11 5.94
CA HIS A 29 -5.59 -1.24 5.69
C HIS A 29 -4.17 -1.36 6.24
N VAL A 30 -4.04 -1.97 7.42
CA VAL A 30 -2.75 -2.17 8.08
C VAL A 30 -2.05 -3.40 7.50
N LEU A 31 -0.77 -3.25 7.19
CA LEU A 31 0.10 -4.30 6.67
C LEU A 31 1.26 -4.53 7.66
N ASN A 32 1.55 -5.80 7.92
CA ASN A 32 2.72 -6.29 8.63
C ASN A 32 3.66 -7.00 7.64
N PRO A 33 4.91 -7.32 8.04
CA PRO A 33 5.83 -8.04 7.17
C PRO A 33 5.24 -9.38 6.71
N GLY A 34 5.24 -9.61 5.41
CA GLY A 34 4.61 -10.77 4.76
C GLY A 34 3.20 -10.53 4.24
N ASP A 35 2.51 -9.49 4.72
CA ASP A 35 1.21 -9.09 4.17
C ASP A 35 1.37 -8.50 2.78
N TYR A 36 0.37 -8.72 1.93
CA TYR A 36 0.33 -8.21 0.58
C TYR A 36 -1.07 -7.80 0.17
N LEU A 37 -1.15 -6.92 -0.82
CA LEU A 37 -2.40 -6.38 -1.33
C LEU A 37 -2.32 -6.14 -2.84
N LEU A 38 -3.40 -6.47 -3.54
CA LEU A 38 -3.63 -5.98 -4.89
C LEU A 38 -4.44 -4.69 -4.83
N ILE A 39 -3.90 -3.65 -5.45
CA ILE A 39 -4.54 -2.38 -5.69
C ILE A 39 -4.94 -2.35 -7.17
N PRO A 40 -6.26 -2.41 -7.49
CA PRO A 40 -6.70 -2.36 -8.88
C PRO A 40 -6.37 -1.04 -9.58
N ALA A 41 -6.21 -1.07 -10.90
CA ALA A 41 -6.06 0.13 -11.71
C ALA A 41 -7.19 1.14 -11.44
N GLY A 42 -6.83 2.43 -11.37
CA GLY A 42 -7.74 3.53 -11.04
C GLY A 42 -8.15 3.59 -9.56
N CYS A 43 -7.65 2.70 -8.71
CA CYS A 43 -7.96 2.74 -7.29
C CYS A 43 -7.11 3.83 -6.60
N ARG A 44 -7.78 4.89 -6.16
CA ARG A 44 -7.12 6.02 -5.50
C ARG A 44 -6.75 5.68 -4.06
N HIS A 45 -5.46 5.70 -3.75
CA HIS A 45 -4.93 5.25 -2.47
C HIS A 45 -3.71 6.07 -2.01
N ARG A 46 -3.32 5.93 -0.75
CA ARG A 46 -2.08 6.52 -0.21
C ARG A 46 -1.52 5.69 0.93
N VAL A 47 -0.22 5.82 1.15
CA VAL A 47 0.39 5.45 2.44
C VAL A 47 -0.01 6.50 3.47
N GLU A 48 -0.75 6.09 4.49
CA GLU A 48 -1.17 6.96 5.59
C GLU A 48 -0.02 7.15 6.59
N TRP A 49 0.65 6.05 6.94
CA TRP A 49 1.82 6.04 7.81
C TRP A 49 2.70 4.82 7.54
N THR A 50 3.95 4.92 7.96
CA THR A 50 4.96 3.86 8.00
C THR A 50 5.48 3.70 9.42
N ASP A 51 6.15 2.59 9.71
CA ASP A 51 6.68 2.30 11.04
C ASP A 51 7.65 3.40 11.51
N PRO A 52 7.50 3.90 12.75
CA PRO A 52 8.37 4.95 13.29
C PRO A 52 9.69 4.41 13.86
N GLU A 53 9.79 3.11 14.16
CA GLU A 53 10.94 2.47 14.82
C GLU A 53 11.87 1.76 13.83
N GLU A 54 11.34 1.24 12.74
CA GLU A 54 12.12 0.55 11.70
C GLU A 54 11.80 1.01 10.27
N LYS A 55 12.74 0.77 9.34
CA LYS A 55 12.50 1.10 7.93
C LYS A 55 11.42 0.21 7.35
N THR A 56 10.40 0.84 6.80
CA THR A 56 9.36 0.16 6.05
C THR A 56 9.82 -0.07 4.60
N VAL A 57 9.95 -1.33 4.21
CA VAL A 57 10.41 -1.72 2.87
C VAL A 57 9.28 -2.44 2.14
N TRP A 58 9.01 -2.02 0.91
CA TRP A 58 7.94 -2.54 0.06
C TRP A 58 8.54 -3.20 -1.18
N LEU A 59 7.90 -4.27 -1.65
CA LEU A 59 8.02 -4.74 -3.03
C LEU A 59 6.74 -4.34 -3.76
N ALA A 60 6.86 -3.51 -4.80
CA ALA A 60 5.74 -3.09 -5.64
C ALA A 60 5.94 -3.60 -7.07
N LEU A 61 4.91 -4.24 -7.61
CA LEU A 61 4.86 -4.72 -8.99
C LEU A 61 3.70 -4.04 -9.72
N HIS A 62 4.01 -3.33 -10.81
CA HIS A 62 3.01 -2.66 -11.64
C HIS A 62 2.83 -3.47 -12.94
N TYR A 63 1.59 -3.82 -13.26
CA TYR A 63 1.26 -4.61 -14.45
C TYR A 63 -0.09 -4.20 -15.05
N ARG A 64 -0.33 -4.62 -16.29
CA ARG A 64 -1.58 -4.34 -17.04
C ARG A 64 -2.59 -5.45 -16.87
#